data_AF-A0A0H5DQP7-F1
#
_entry.id   AF-A0A0H5DQP7-F1
#
_cell.length_a   1.000
_cell.length_b   1.000
_cell.length_c   1.000
_cell.angle_alpha   90.00
_cell.angle_beta   90.00
_cell.angle_gamma   90.00
#
_symmetry.space_group_name_H-M   'P 1'
#
loop_
_entity.id
_entity.type
_entity.pdbx_description
1 polymer ?
#
loop_
_entity_poly.entity_id
_entity_poly.type
_entity_poly.pdbx_seq_one_letter_code
_entity_poly.pdbx_strand_id
1 'polypeptide(L)'
;MGRQRAWIPFFFLLFFPLVALEPACPTQYICPRYAAKKMSPMKPSPCFLVMLVDAPHFDYSDGDLFLRSWRKHPQGGRKDGTVGHAWIYLRGVKDGKVVEIEGGHSGERGVRSLTYMEGVDLLIQRGEKNPVRYLFESLEDGYFESGSGTHRPTFAAKIDLTREQFEAILAYIHPSCYPYKSYSLTGRQCASFVVQVAALADLSITAEVTLPLPKCVRVGRQYFSLYEDEKYSTITFCSPDMVEQELIRRVFEGRAEYALDWYFAEMKCCLDRK
;
A
#
# COMPACT_ATOMS: atom_id res chain seq x y z
N MET A 1 -18.68 -34.39 -13.46
CA MET A 1 -18.80 -33.18 -14.32
C MET A 1 -19.52 -32.09 -13.55
N GLY A 2 -18.77 -31.35 -12.72
CA GLY A 2 -19.31 -30.25 -11.90
C GLY A 2 -19.26 -28.95 -12.69
N ARG A 3 -20.40 -28.28 -12.83
CA ARG A 3 -20.52 -26.99 -13.51
C ARG A 3 -19.73 -25.93 -12.74
N GLN A 4 -18.60 -25.49 -13.29
CA GLN A 4 -18.01 -24.21 -12.92
C GLN A 4 -19.00 -23.10 -13.30
N ARG A 5 -19.65 -22.51 -12.29
CA ARG A 5 -20.32 -21.23 -12.48
C ARG A 5 -19.23 -20.17 -12.53
N ALA A 6 -18.98 -19.63 -13.72
CA ALA A 6 -18.24 -18.40 -13.87
C ALA A 6 -18.98 -17.32 -13.07
N TRP A 7 -18.37 -16.86 -11.97
CA TRP A 7 -18.86 -15.75 -11.19
C TRP A 7 -18.64 -14.47 -12.00
N ILE A 8 -19.74 -13.93 -12.54
CA ILE A 8 -19.75 -12.58 -13.12
C ILE A 8 -19.88 -11.63 -11.92
N PRO A 9 -18.92 -10.73 -11.66
CA PRO A 9 -19.06 -9.77 -10.58
C PRO A 9 -20.25 -8.87 -10.89
N PHE A 10 -21.30 -8.98 -10.08
CA PHE A 10 -22.54 -8.23 -10.17
C PHE A 10 -22.30 -6.78 -9.70
N PHE A 11 -21.58 -5.99 -10.49
CA PHE A 11 -21.31 -4.58 -10.19
C PHE A 11 -21.65 -3.69 -11.39
N PHE A 12 -22.94 -3.38 -11.58
CA PHE A 12 -23.39 -2.38 -12.56
C PHE A 12 -24.11 -1.17 -11.93
N LEU A 13 -23.53 0.00 -12.27
CA LEU A 13 -24.03 1.38 -12.42
C LEU A 13 -24.95 2.03 -11.36
N LEU A 14 -24.59 3.28 -10.99
CA LEU A 14 -25.30 4.48 -11.48
C LEU A 14 -24.58 5.79 -11.11
N PHE A 15 -24.45 6.65 -12.13
CA PHE A 15 -24.10 8.08 -12.09
C PHE A 15 -25.17 8.91 -11.37
N PHE A 16 -24.78 10.02 -10.73
CA PHE A 16 -25.41 11.36 -10.77
C PHE A 16 -24.39 12.41 -10.24
N PRO A 17 -24.41 13.67 -10.72
CA PRO A 17 -23.53 14.72 -10.25
C PRO A 17 -24.16 15.38 -9.03
N LEU A 18 -23.41 15.50 -7.93
CA LEU A 18 -23.78 16.39 -6.83
C LEU A 18 -22.64 17.36 -6.57
N VAL A 19 -23.03 18.61 -6.44
CA VAL A 19 -22.24 19.83 -6.34
C VAL A 19 -21.21 19.72 -5.22
N ALA A 20 -19.96 20.05 -5.57
CA ALA A 20 -18.81 20.09 -4.68
C ALA A 20 -18.98 21.15 -3.59
N LEU A 21 -18.68 20.76 -2.36
CA LEU A 21 -18.19 21.65 -1.32
C LEU A 21 -16.75 21.21 -1.05
N GLU A 22 -15.80 22.13 -1.20
CA GLU A 22 -14.37 21.89 -1.06
C GLU A 22 -14.01 21.50 0.38
N PRO A 23 -13.36 20.34 0.63
CA PRO A 23 -12.47 20.22 1.77
C PRO A 23 -11.10 20.78 1.38
N ALA A 24 -10.67 21.82 2.08
CA ALA A 24 -9.30 22.27 2.04
C ALA A 24 -8.38 21.17 2.60
N CYS A 25 -7.58 20.54 1.73
CA CYS A 25 -6.11 20.56 1.83
C CYS A 25 -5.48 19.87 0.62
N PRO A 26 -5.14 20.59 -0.46
CA PRO A 26 -4.16 20.08 -1.39
C PRO A 26 -2.79 20.46 -0.81
N THR A 27 -2.18 19.57 -0.03
CA THR A 27 -0.72 19.43 -0.18
C THR A 27 -0.50 19.25 -1.67
N GLN A 28 0.09 20.25 -2.32
CA GLN A 28 0.28 20.26 -3.77
C GLN A 28 0.89 18.93 -4.19
N TYR A 29 0.10 18.08 -4.85
CA TYR A 29 0.57 16.79 -5.33
C TYR A 29 1.75 17.06 -6.27
N ILE A 30 2.96 16.74 -5.82
CA ILE A 30 4.15 16.90 -6.64
C ILE A 30 4.22 15.70 -7.55
N CYS A 31 4.00 15.91 -8.84
CA CYS A 31 4.13 14.84 -9.84
C CYS A 31 5.51 14.15 -9.70
N PRO A 32 5.57 12.83 -9.41
CA PRO A 32 6.83 12.12 -9.19
C PRO A 32 7.80 12.24 -10.37
N ARG A 33 7.27 12.28 -11.60
CA ARG A 33 8.07 12.47 -12.83
C ARG A 33 8.69 13.87 -12.93
N TYR A 34 8.01 14.89 -12.43
CA TYR A 34 8.55 16.24 -12.40
C TYR A 34 9.61 16.37 -11.30
N ALA A 35 9.37 15.75 -10.15
CA ALA A 35 10.32 15.69 -9.05
C ALA A 35 11.62 15.00 -9.47
N ALA A 36 11.53 13.83 -10.11
CA ALA A 36 12.67 13.04 -10.56
C ALA A 36 13.66 13.82 -11.45
N LYS A 37 13.17 14.69 -12.35
CA LYS A 37 14.03 15.49 -13.25
C LYS A 37 14.98 16.45 -12.52
N LYS A 38 14.69 16.79 -11.27
CA LYS A 38 15.49 17.71 -10.46
C LYS A 38 16.34 17.00 -9.40
N MET A 39 16.24 15.67 -9.30
CA MET A 39 16.88 14.89 -8.24
C MET A 39 18.18 14.27 -8.75
N SER A 40 19.22 14.33 -7.92
CA SER A 40 20.47 13.62 -8.19
C SER A 40 20.22 12.11 -8.13
N PRO A 41 20.78 11.33 -9.07
CA PRO A 41 20.68 9.88 -9.02
C PRO A 41 21.40 9.34 -7.78
N MET A 42 20.82 8.30 -7.19
CA MET A 42 21.41 7.54 -6.09
C MET A 42 22.84 7.09 -6.41
N LYS A 43 23.71 7.15 -5.40
CA LYS A 43 24.99 6.45 -5.42
C LYS A 43 24.93 5.20 -4.54
N PRO A 44 25.35 4.03 -5.06
CA PRO A 44 25.39 2.81 -4.26
C PRO A 44 26.44 2.96 -3.15
N SER A 45 26.09 2.46 -1.97
CA SER A 45 26.97 2.36 -0.82
C SER A 45 27.07 0.89 -0.37
N PRO A 46 27.98 0.56 0.57
CA PRO A 46 28.08 -0.81 1.07
C PRO A 46 26.83 -1.30 1.83
N CYS A 47 26.06 -0.37 2.41
CA CYS A 47 24.95 -0.67 3.30
C CYS A 47 23.84 0.37 3.14
N PHE A 48 22.71 -0.02 2.57
CA PHE A 48 21.60 0.89 2.28
C PHE A 48 20.24 0.19 2.30
N LEU A 49 19.21 1.00 2.50
CA LEU A 49 17.82 0.65 2.30
C LEU A 49 17.27 1.45 1.11
N VAL A 50 16.57 0.78 0.21
CA VAL A 50 15.68 1.42 -0.76
C VAL A 50 14.25 1.08 -0.38
N MET A 51 13.41 2.10 -0.24
CA MET A 51 11.97 1.96 -0.08
C MET A 51 11.33 2.17 -1.43
N LEU A 52 10.47 1.23 -1.81
CA LEU A 52 9.81 1.19 -3.11
C LEU A 52 8.31 1.27 -2.90
N VAL A 53 7.63 1.98 -3.80
CA VAL A 53 6.20 2.16 -3.73
C VAL A 53 5.59 2.17 -5.12
N ASP A 54 4.48 1.46 -5.26
CA ASP A 54 3.55 1.49 -6.39
C ASP A 54 2.28 2.19 -5.91
N ALA A 55 2.21 3.50 -6.17
CA ALA A 55 1.15 4.37 -5.70
C ALA A 55 0.05 4.50 -6.77
N PRO A 56 -1.21 4.11 -6.49
CA PRO A 56 -2.31 4.11 -7.46
C PRO A 56 -2.89 5.52 -7.72
N HIS A 57 -2.59 6.47 -6.83
CA HIS A 57 -3.06 7.85 -6.77
C HIS A 57 -4.57 7.97 -6.56
N PHE A 58 -5.10 7.28 -5.56
CA PHE A 58 -6.53 7.38 -5.21
C PHE A 58 -6.93 8.78 -4.75
N ASP A 59 -8.22 9.09 -4.85
CA ASP A 59 -8.79 10.34 -4.35
C ASP A 59 -9.23 10.16 -2.90
N TYR A 60 -8.50 10.77 -1.98
CA TYR A 60 -8.75 10.68 -0.54
C TYR A 60 -9.61 11.83 -0.01
N SER A 61 -10.21 12.65 -0.89
CA SER A 61 -10.95 13.85 -0.48
C SER A 61 -12.23 13.52 0.30
N ASP A 62 -12.87 12.38 -0.01
CA ASP A 62 -13.96 11.77 0.75
C ASP A 62 -14.08 10.27 0.44
N GLY A 63 -14.87 9.53 1.24
CA GLY A 63 -15.03 8.08 1.09
C GLY A 63 -15.69 7.64 -0.22
N ASP A 64 -16.63 8.42 -0.77
CA ASP A 64 -17.29 8.09 -2.03
C ASP A 64 -16.33 8.29 -3.22
N LEU A 65 -15.57 9.38 -3.23
CA LEU A 65 -14.52 9.63 -4.23
C LEU A 65 -13.40 8.59 -4.15
N PHE A 66 -13.02 8.19 -2.93
CA PHE A 66 -12.07 7.08 -2.73
C PHE A 66 -12.60 5.79 -3.34
N LEU A 67 -13.82 5.36 -2.98
CA LEU A 67 -14.41 4.13 -3.53
C LEU A 67 -14.56 4.19 -5.07
N ARG A 68 -14.86 5.37 -5.63
CA ARG A 68 -14.93 5.59 -7.08
C ARG A 68 -13.58 5.45 -7.75
N SER A 69 -12.54 6.06 -7.19
CA SER A 69 -11.17 6.02 -7.73
C SER A 69 -10.53 4.63 -7.56
N TRP A 70 -10.82 3.94 -6.46
CA TRP A 70 -10.42 2.55 -6.25
C TRP A 70 -11.07 1.59 -7.26
N ARG A 71 -12.36 1.76 -7.55
CA ARG A 71 -13.08 0.95 -8.54
C ARG A 71 -12.54 1.13 -9.97
N LYS A 72 -12.09 2.33 -10.32
CA LYS A 72 -11.57 2.67 -11.64
C LYS A 72 -10.22 3.32 -11.47
N HIS A 73 -9.18 2.49 -11.55
CA HIS A 73 -7.80 2.87 -11.26
C HIS A 73 -7.41 4.19 -11.96
N PRO A 74 -6.98 5.23 -11.23
CA PRO A 74 -6.76 6.58 -11.78
C PRO A 74 -5.78 6.61 -12.95
N GLN A 75 -4.68 5.86 -12.85
CA GLN A 75 -3.62 5.86 -13.86
C GLN A 75 -3.94 5.09 -15.16
N GLY A 76 -4.97 4.25 -15.21
CA GLY A 76 -5.18 3.36 -16.36
C GLY A 76 -6.62 2.96 -16.65
N GLY A 77 -7.58 3.41 -15.84
CA GLY A 77 -9.00 3.05 -15.97
C GLY A 77 -9.32 1.58 -15.74
N ARG A 78 -8.33 0.78 -15.30
CA ARG A 78 -8.50 -0.64 -14.97
C ARG A 78 -9.49 -0.81 -13.83
N LYS A 79 -10.23 -1.91 -13.87
CA LYS A 79 -11.27 -2.28 -12.89
C LYS A 79 -10.94 -3.62 -12.23
N ASP A 80 -9.65 -3.87 -12.04
CA ASP A 80 -9.08 -5.04 -11.39
C ASP A 80 -9.05 -4.89 -9.86
N GLY A 81 -9.33 -3.69 -9.34
CA GLY A 81 -9.34 -3.42 -7.91
C GLY A 81 -7.95 -3.47 -7.28
N THR A 82 -6.90 -3.38 -8.11
CA THR A 82 -5.51 -3.41 -7.62
C THR A 82 -5.29 -2.26 -6.66
N VAL A 83 -4.91 -2.61 -5.44
CA VAL A 83 -4.39 -1.67 -4.46
C VAL A 83 -2.90 -1.46 -4.73
N GLY A 84 -2.39 -0.29 -4.37
CA GLY A 84 -0.96 -0.03 -4.40
C GLY A 84 -0.17 -1.00 -3.53
N HIS A 85 1.15 -0.97 -3.67
CA HIS A 85 2.03 -1.77 -2.84
C HIS A 85 3.24 -0.95 -2.37
N ALA A 86 3.83 -1.35 -1.26
CA ALA A 86 5.06 -0.76 -0.75
C ALA A 86 5.96 -1.85 -0.19
N TRP A 87 7.23 -1.84 -0.56
CA TRP A 87 8.19 -2.87 -0.17
C TRP A 87 9.59 -2.28 -0.02
N ILE A 88 10.54 -3.09 0.41
CA ILE A 88 11.93 -2.67 0.61
C ILE A 88 12.88 -3.48 -0.28
N TYR A 89 14.03 -2.87 -0.56
CA TYR A 89 15.26 -3.53 -0.97
C TYR A 89 16.35 -3.16 0.04
N LEU A 90 16.82 -4.14 0.80
CA LEU A 90 17.85 -3.99 1.81
C LEU A 90 19.14 -4.63 1.31
N ARG A 91 20.25 -3.88 1.33
CA ARG A 91 21.58 -4.40 1.00
C ARG A 91 22.59 -4.03 2.08
N GLY A 92 23.44 -4.99 2.45
CA GLY A 92 24.53 -4.78 3.40
C GLY A 92 25.57 -5.90 3.34
N VAL A 93 26.58 -5.82 4.21
CA VAL A 93 27.63 -6.86 4.32
C VAL A 93 27.60 -7.48 5.71
N LYS A 94 27.24 -8.76 5.84
CA LYS A 94 27.24 -9.49 7.12
C LYS A 94 28.22 -10.66 7.04
N ASP A 95 29.10 -10.77 8.02
CA ASP A 95 30.14 -11.83 8.09
C ASP A 95 30.98 -11.93 6.81
N GLY A 96 31.34 -10.78 6.23
CA GLY A 96 32.11 -10.67 4.98
C GLY A 96 31.33 -11.02 3.70
N LYS A 97 30.02 -11.31 3.80
CA LYS A 97 29.16 -11.64 2.66
C LYS A 97 28.14 -10.55 2.40
N VAL A 98 27.89 -10.26 1.13
CA VAL A 98 26.79 -9.38 0.72
C VAL A 98 25.47 -10.08 1.02
N VAL A 99 24.58 -9.38 1.71
CA VAL A 99 23.20 -9.79 1.99
C VAL A 99 22.29 -8.81 1.26
N GLU A 100 21.39 -9.35 0.44
CA GLU A 100 20.39 -8.61 -0.31
C GLU A 100 19.02 -9.25 -0.07
N ILE A 101 18.05 -8.42 0.32
CA ILE A 101 16.68 -8.86 0.57
C ILE A 101 15.75 -7.85 -0.09
N GLU A 102 14.89 -8.34 -0.97
CA GLU A 102 13.78 -7.57 -1.52
C GLU A 102 12.46 -8.22 -1.11
N GLY A 103 11.54 -7.41 -0.60
CA GLY A 103 10.20 -7.86 -0.29
C GLY A 103 9.43 -6.96 0.68
N GLY A 104 8.20 -7.35 0.96
CA GLY A 104 7.27 -6.59 1.79
C GLY A 104 6.25 -7.48 2.48
N HIS A 105 5.41 -6.87 3.32
CA HIS A 105 4.27 -7.57 3.91
C HIS A 105 3.09 -7.52 2.94
N SER A 106 2.61 -8.68 2.52
CA SER A 106 1.45 -8.84 1.64
C SER A 106 0.43 -9.79 2.27
N GLY A 107 -0.81 -9.80 1.78
CA GLY A 107 -1.93 -10.54 2.40
C GLY A 107 -3.21 -10.40 1.58
N GLU A 108 -4.35 -10.65 2.22
CA GLU A 108 -5.69 -10.53 1.61
C GLU A 108 -5.86 -11.39 0.33
N ARG A 109 -5.41 -12.64 0.38
CA ARG A 109 -5.48 -13.58 -0.76
C ARG A 109 -6.79 -14.38 -0.83
N GLY A 110 -7.63 -14.30 0.19
CA GLY A 110 -8.88 -15.09 0.22
C GLY A 110 -8.68 -16.59 0.51
N VAL A 111 -7.46 -17.01 0.89
CA VAL A 111 -7.10 -18.44 1.01
C VAL A 111 -7.47 -19.01 2.39
N ARG A 112 -7.21 -18.26 3.46
CA ARG A 112 -7.46 -18.68 4.86
C ARG A 112 -8.58 -17.90 5.53
N SER A 113 -8.80 -16.68 5.08
CA SER A 113 -9.86 -15.77 5.51
C SER A 113 -10.49 -15.18 4.26
N LEU A 114 -11.70 -14.64 4.37
CA LEU A 114 -12.29 -13.86 3.28
C LEU A 114 -11.44 -12.61 3.05
N THR A 115 -11.38 -12.14 1.81
CA THR A 115 -10.87 -10.78 1.55
C THR A 115 -11.74 -9.75 2.27
N TYR A 116 -11.25 -8.53 2.44
CA TYR A 116 -12.00 -7.52 3.19
C TYR A 116 -13.37 -7.25 2.58
N MET A 117 -13.44 -7.19 1.25
CA MET A 117 -14.68 -6.96 0.55
C MET A 117 -15.65 -8.14 0.63
N GLU A 118 -15.15 -9.36 0.52
CA GLU A 118 -15.98 -10.57 0.68
C GLU A 118 -16.55 -10.66 2.11
N GLY A 119 -15.76 -10.30 3.12
CA GLY A 119 -16.24 -10.28 4.50
C GLY A 119 -17.29 -9.20 4.75
N VAL A 120 -17.10 -7.98 4.23
CA VAL A 120 -18.11 -6.92 4.29
C VAL A 120 -19.40 -7.36 3.59
N ASP A 121 -19.30 -7.90 2.37
CA ASP A 121 -20.46 -8.39 1.61
C ASP A 121 -21.20 -9.52 2.35
N LEU A 122 -20.47 -10.48 2.93
CA LEU A 122 -21.07 -11.54 3.74
C LEU A 122 -21.86 -10.98 4.94
N LEU A 123 -21.32 -9.96 5.62
CA LEU A 123 -22.02 -9.34 6.75
C LEU A 123 -23.25 -8.53 6.29
N ILE A 124 -23.18 -7.87 5.13
CA ILE A 124 -24.36 -7.24 4.50
C ILE A 124 -25.44 -8.28 4.23
N GLN A 125 -25.10 -9.41 3.61
CA GLN A 125 -26.04 -10.48 3.27
C GLN A 125 -26.68 -11.11 4.50
N ARG A 126 -25.99 -11.11 5.64
CA ARG A 126 -26.50 -11.58 6.94
C ARG A 126 -27.37 -10.54 7.66
N GLY A 127 -27.48 -9.32 7.15
CA GLY A 127 -28.25 -8.25 7.79
C GLY A 127 -27.59 -7.73 9.07
N GLU A 128 -26.26 -7.81 9.16
CA GLU A 128 -25.51 -7.28 10.29
C GLU A 128 -25.62 -5.76 10.36
N LYS A 129 -25.63 -5.22 11.58
CA LYS A 129 -25.75 -3.76 11.83
C LYS A 129 -24.50 -2.97 11.43
N ASN A 130 -23.34 -3.62 11.50
CA ASN A 130 -22.05 -2.98 11.22
C ASN A 130 -21.19 -3.82 10.25
N PRO A 131 -21.59 -4.02 8.97
CA PRO A 131 -20.80 -4.83 8.05
C PRO A 131 -19.36 -4.35 7.85
N VAL A 132 -19.11 -3.03 7.88
CA VAL A 132 -17.74 -2.50 7.70
C VAL A 132 -16.81 -2.78 8.88
N ARG A 133 -17.32 -3.33 9.99
CA ARG A 133 -16.46 -3.79 11.11
C ARG A 133 -15.39 -4.78 10.63
N TYR A 134 -15.65 -5.52 9.54
CA TYR A 134 -14.70 -6.47 8.96
C TYR A 134 -13.42 -5.78 8.47
N LEU A 135 -13.48 -4.52 8.02
CA LEU A 135 -12.31 -3.74 7.60
C LEU A 135 -11.30 -3.50 8.73
N PHE A 136 -11.73 -3.65 9.98
CA PHE A 136 -10.93 -3.47 11.19
C PHE A 136 -10.40 -4.80 11.73
N GLU A 137 -10.77 -5.93 11.13
CA GLU A 137 -10.30 -7.25 11.54
C GLU A 137 -8.87 -7.51 11.02
N SER A 138 -8.15 -8.38 11.73
CA SER A 138 -6.90 -8.93 11.24
C SER A 138 -7.17 -10.27 10.56
N LEU A 139 -6.61 -10.47 9.37
CA LEU A 139 -6.73 -11.70 8.59
C LEU A 139 -5.50 -12.59 8.82
N GLU A 140 -5.69 -13.91 8.82
CA GLU A 140 -4.60 -14.89 9.01
C GLU A 140 -3.98 -15.37 7.68
N ASP A 141 -3.92 -14.48 6.69
CA ASP A 141 -3.46 -14.78 5.34
C ASP A 141 -2.26 -13.94 4.89
N GLY A 142 -1.66 -13.19 5.82
CA GLY A 142 -0.46 -12.42 5.53
C GLY A 142 0.80 -13.28 5.37
N TYR A 143 1.78 -12.75 4.66
CA TYR A 143 3.08 -13.37 4.42
C TYR A 143 4.13 -12.32 4.01
N PHE A 144 5.41 -12.70 4.09
CA PHE A 144 6.48 -11.92 3.47
C PHE A 144 6.53 -12.25 1.97
N GLU A 145 6.20 -11.29 1.13
CA GLU A 145 6.28 -11.40 -0.32
C GLU A 145 7.70 -11.05 -0.77
N SER A 146 8.43 -12.02 -1.30
CA SER A 146 9.78 -11.78 -1.83
C SER A 146 9.72 -11.14 -3.22
N GLY A 147 10.58 -10.15 -3.45
CA GLY A 147 10.59 -9.34 -4.66
C GLY A 147 9.46 -8.30 -4.66
N SER A 148 9.11 -7.80 -5.85
CA SER A 148 8.10 -6.74 -6.00
C SER A 148 6.65 -7.24 -6.01
N GLY A 149 6.38 -8.54 -5.91
CA GLY A 149 5.01 -9.06 -5.99
C GLY A 149 4.30 -8.75 -7.32
N THR A 150 5.04 -8.62 -8.42
CA THR A 150 4.57 -8.16 -9.76
C THR A 150 4.27 -6.66 -9.87
N HIS A 151 4.45 -5.89 -8.79
CA HIS A 151 4.31 -4.44 -8.82
C HIS A 151 5.49 -3.78 -9.54
N ARG A 152 5.20 -2.61 -10.11
CA ARG A 152 6.20 -1.73 -10.71
C ARG A 152 6.22 -0.44 -9.92
N PRO A 153 7.35 -0.06 -9.30
CA PRO A 153 7.37 1.11 -8.45
C PRO A 153 7.12 2.39 -9.27
N THR A 154 6.29 3.27 -8.72
CA THR A 154 6.07 4.63 -9.19
C THR A 154 7.12 5.58 -8.62
N PHE A 155 7.67 5.26 -7.45
CA PHE A 155 8.78 5.98 -6.83
C PHE A 155 9.68 5.04 -6.00
N ALA A 156 10.93 5.45 -5.81
CA ALA A 156 11.84 4.78 -4.90
C ALA A 156 12.82 5.78 -4.28
N ALA A 157 13.10 5.60 -3.00
CA ALA A 157 14.02 6.45 -2.23
C ALA A 157 15.01 5.59 -1.45
N LYS A 158 16.28 5.99 -1.47
CA LYS A 158 17.38 5.32 -0.79
C LYS A 158 17.86 6.12 0.42
N ILE A 159 18.24 5.42 1.46
CA ILE A 159 18.99 5.93 2.61
C ILE A 159 20.20 5.04 2.87
N ASP A 160 21.33 5.67 3.22
CA ASP A 160 22.48 4.95 3.74
C ASP A 160 22.21 4.48 5.17
N LEU A 161 22.68 3.29 5.48
CA LEU A 161 22.51 2.68 6.78
C LEU A 161 23.84 2.57 7.51
N THR A 162 23.80 2.80 8.82
CA THR A 162 24.86 2.28 9.70
C THR A 162 24.76 0.76 9.78
N ARG A 163 25.80 0.14 10.34
CA ARG A 163 25.83 -1.31 10.56
C ARG A 163 24.70 -1.74 11.51
N GLU A 164 24.49 -0.96 12.55
CA GLU A 164 23.50 -1.21 13.61
C GLU A 164 22.08 -1.10 13.04
N GLN A 165 21.80 -0.08 12.22
CA GLN A 165 20.50 0.07 11.55
C GLN A 165 20.21 -1.10 10.61
N PHE A 166 21.20 -1.53 9.82
CA PHE A 166 21.06 -2.69 8.95
C PHE A 166 20.76 -3.98 9.72
N GLU A 167 21.48 -4.23 10.82
CA GLU A 167 21.24 -5.41 11.65
C GLU A 167 19.88 -5.35 12.35
N ALA A 168 19.45 -4.17 12.80
CA ALA A 168 18.14 -3.95 13.39
C ALA A 168 17.02 -4.23 12.38
N ILE A 169 17.13 -3.72 11.15
CA ILE A 169 16.16 -3.99 10.08
C ILE A 169 16.15 -5.48 9.74
N LEU A 170 17.34 -6.10 9.58
CA LEU A 170 17.45 -7.52 9.27
C LEU A 170 16.78 -8.40 10.34
N ALA A 171 16.97 -8.05 11.62
CA ALA A 171 16.32 -8.72 12.73
C ALA A 171 14.80 -8.49 12.74
N TYR A 172 14.37 -7.26 12.46
CA TYR A 172 12.95 -6.90 12.40
C TYR A 172 12.21 -7.66 11.30
N ILE A 173 12.73 -7.69 10.06
CA ILE A 173 12.07 -8.37 8.93
C ILE A 173 12.16 -9.89 8.99
N HIS A 174 12.86 -10.45 9.99
CA HIS A 174 12.97 -11.89 10.13
C HIS A 174 11.59 -12.51 10.46
N PRO A 175 11.19 -13.62 9.82
CA PRO A 175 9.86 -14.23 10.04
C PRO A 175 9.54 -14.66 11.47
N SER A 176 10.56 -14.84 12.32
CA SER A 176 10.34 -15.13 13.75
C SER A 176 10.09 -13.88 14.59
N CYS A 177 10.38 -12.69 14.07
CA CYS A 177 10.29 -11.41 14.80
C CYS A 177 9.08 -10.59 14.35
N TYR A 178 8.78 -10.59 13.05
CA TYR A 178 7.63 -9.88 12.50
C TYR A 178 6.45 -10.83 12.23
N PRO A 179 5.22 -10.52 12.70
CA PRO A 179 4.08 -11.42 12.62
C PRO A 179 3.41 -11.40 11.24
N TYR A 180 4.13 -11.79 10.19
CA TYR A 180 3.64 -11.75 8.81
C TYR A 180 2.30 -12.44 8.60
N LYS A 181 1.98 -13.49 9.37
CA LYS A 181 0.68 -14.19 9.23
C LYS A 181 -0.53 -13.29 9.51
N SER A 182 -0.36 -12.24 10.30
CA SER A 182 -1.44 -11.34 10.70
C SER A 182 -1.43 -10.10 9.81
N TYR A 183 -2.33 -10.06 8.84
CA TYR A 183 -2.54 -8.93 7.94
C TYR A 183 -3.66 -8.03 8.45
N SER A 184 -3.50 -6.71 8.38
CA SER A 184 -4.57 -5.77 8.72
C SER A 184 -4.46 -4.45 7.96
N LEU A 185 -5.57 -3.96 7.39
CA LEU A 185 -5.61 -2.64 6.72
C LEU A 185 -5.10 -1.52 7.64
N THR A 186 -5.50 -1.53 8.90
CA THR A 186 -5.27 -0.43 9.85
C THR A 186 -3.90 -0.44 10.50
N GLY A 187 -2.99 -1.37 10.15
CA GLY A 187 -1.62 -1.29 10.69
C GLY A 187 -0.64 -2.41 10.39
N ARG A 188 -1.05 -3.54 9.78
CA ARG A 188 -0.16 -4.66 9.45
C ARG A 188 -0.29 -5.02 7.97
N GLN A 189 0.23 -4.15 7.13
CA GLN A 189 0.23 -4.28 5.67
C GLN A 189 1.47 -3.59 5.07
N CYS A 190 1.63 -3.71 3.76
CA CYS A 190 2.80 -3.24 3.00
C CYS A 190 3.32 -1.82 3.35
N ALA A 191 2.48 -0.80 3.35
CA ALA A 191 2.84 0.59 3.67
C ALA A 191 3.24 0.75 5.14
N SER A 192 2.46 0.22 6.08
CA SER A 192 2.82 0.26 7.51
C SER A 192 4.14 -0.48 7.80
N PHE A 193 4.43 -1.55 7.07
CA PHE A 193 5.69 -2.28 7.16
C PHE A 193 6.85 -1.41 6.69
N VAL A 194 6.74 -0.76 5.52
CA VAL A 194 7.78 0.16 5.01
C VAL A 194 8.00 1.33 5.98
N VAL A 195 6.95 1.91 6.56
CA VAL A 195 7.06 2.99 7.56
C VAL A 195 7.85 2.55 8.79
N GLN A 196 7.58 1.34 9.30
CA GLN A 196 8.29 0.80 10.46
C GLN A 196 9.77 0.50 10.13
N VAL A 197 10.06 -0.03 8.94
CA VAL A 197 11.44 -0.22 8.48
C VAL A 197 12.17 1.11 8.32
N ALA A 198 11.52 2.12 7.73
CA ALA A 198 12.09 3.45 7.57
C ALA A 198 12.44 4.08 8.93
N ALA A 199 11.59 3.89 9.95
CA ALA A 199 11.85 4.38 11.30
C ALA A 199 13.09 3.74 11.93
N LEU A 200 13.37 2.45 11.65
CA LEU A 200 14.62 1.79 12.10
C LEU A 200 15.88 2.35 11.43
N ALA A 201 15.72 3.10 10.35
CA ALA A 201 16.79 3.81 9.65
C ALA A 201 16.74 5.33 9.88
N ASP A 202 16.10 5.76 10.98
CA ASP A 202 15.94 7.16 11.38
C ASP A 202 15.21 8.05 10.35
N LEU A 203 14.40 7.45 9.46
CA LEU A 203 13.56 8.17 8.52
C LEU A 203 12.08 8.09 8.91
N SER A 204 11.56 9.19 9.43
CA SER A 204 10.12 9.32 9.75
C SER A 204 9.29 9.50 8.48
N ILE A 205 8.25 8.67 8.30
CA ILE A 205 7.30 8.74 7.19
C ILE A 205 5.88 8.85 7.78
N THR A 206 5.14 9.88 7.39
CA THR A 206 3.72 10.04 7.72
C THR A 206 2.89 9.44 6.58
N ALA A 207 2.46 8.19 6.74
CA ALA A 207 1.73 7.47 5.68
C ALA A 207 0.23 7.28 5.96
N GLU A 208 -0.26 7.70 7.13
CA GLU A 208 -1.64 7.47 7.52
C GLU A 208 -2.59 8.43 6.82
N VAL A 209 -3.73 7.88 6.37
CA VAL A 209 -4.87 8.64 5.89
C VAL A 209 -6.11 8.18 6.65
N THR A 210 -6.97 9.14 7.01
CA THR A 210 -8.25 8.88 7.66
C THR A 210 -9.36 9.20 6.67
N LEU A 211 -10.19 8.20 6.35
CA LEU A 211 -11.29 8.33 5.42
C LEU A 211 -12.63 8.21 6.16
N PRO A 212 -13.59 9.12 5.91
CA PRO A 212 -14.96 8.89 6.31
C PRO A 212 -15.55 7.75 5.47
N LEU A 213 -16.21 6.81 6.13
CA LEU A 213 -16.95 5.74 5.47
C LEU A 213 -18.40 6.19 5.25
N PRO A 214 -19.01 5.93 4.08
CA PRO A 214 -20.41 6.27 3.86
C PRO A 214 -21.30 5.40 4.78
N LYS A 215 -22.32 6.00 5.39
CA LYS A 215 -23.24 5.27 6.29
C LYS A 215 -24.07 4.20 5.57
N CYS A 216 -24.36 4.44 4.28
CA CYS A 216 -25.08 3.51 3.43
C CYS A 216 -24.41 3.43 2.06
N VAL A 217 -24.44 2.24 1.47
CA VAL A 217 -24.04 2.03 0.08
C VAL A 217 -25.24 1.54 -0.74
N ARG A 218 -25.29 1.93 -2.00
CA ARG A 218 -26.30 1.44 -2.95
C ARG A 218 -25.72 0.31 -3.79
N VAL A 219 -26.31 -0.87 -3.70
CA VAL A 219 -26.00 -2.02 -4.56
C VAL A 219 -27.25 -2.36 -5.38
N GLY A 220 -27.18 -2.10 -6.68
CA GLY A 220 -28.35 -2.18 -7.57
C GLY A 220 -29.43 -1.16 -7.18
N ARG A 221 -30.64 -1.65 -6.87
CA ARG A 221 -31.78 -0.83 -6.43
C ARG A 221 -31.93 -0.77 -4.91
N GLN A 222 -31.07 -1.47 -4.16
CA GLN A 222 -31.17 -1.59 -2.72
C GLN A 222 -30.10 -0.73 -2.04
N TYR A 223 -30.47 -0.19 -0.88
CA TYR A 223 -29.58 0.51 0.02
C TYR A 223 -29.25 -0.40 1.19
N PHE A 224 -27.96 -0.51 1.50
CA PHE A 224 -27.45 -1.29 2.62
C PHE A 224 -26.77 -0.35 3.59
N SER A 225 -27.09 -0.46 4.87
CA SER A 225 -26.36 0.24 5.92
C SER A 225 -25.00 -0.42 6.10
N LEU A 226 -23.95 0.40 6.15
CA LEU A 226 -22.57 -0.02 6.35
C LEU A 226 -22.19 -0.01 7.84
N TYR A 227 -22.80 0.86 8.64
CA TYR A 227 -22.67 0.89 10.09
C TYR A 227 -23.85 1.60 10.77
N GLU A 228 -24.18 1.13 11.98
CA GLU A 228 -24.99 1.83 12.97
C GLU A 228 -24.12 2.50 14.06
N ASP A 229 -23.01 1.87 14.43
CA ASP A 229 -22.09 2.38 15.45
C ASP A 229 -21.12 3.41 14.85
N GLU A 230 -21.11 4.63 15.39
CA GLU A 230 -20.28 5.73 14.88
C GLU A 230 -18.77 5.50 15.03
N LYS A 231 -18.33 4.52 15.84
CA LYS A 231 -16.90 4.11 15.88
C LYS A 231 -16.39 3.54 14.56
N TYR A 232 -17.30 3.13 13.66
CA TYR A 232 -16.98 2.64 12.32
C TYR A 232 -17.23 3.70 11.24
N SER A 233 -17.51 4.95 11.62
CA SER A 233 -17.76 6.04 10.66
C SER A 233 -16.51 6.51 9.93
N THR A 234 -15.33 6.17 10.43
CA THR A 234 -14.05 6.48 9.82
C THR A 234 -13.12 5.28 9.87
N ILE A 235 -12.19 5.21 8.93
CA ILE A 235 -11.10 4.24 8.93
C ILE A 235 -9.78 4.96 8.73
N THR A 236 -8.77 4.61 9.53
CA THR A 236 -7.40 5.13 9.40
C THR A 236 -6.47 3.99 9.02
N PHE A 237 -5.65 4.21 8.00
CA PHE A 237 -4.68 3.22 7.54
C PHE A 237 -3.48 3.88 6.85
N CYS A 238 -2.35 3.19 6.80
CA CYS A 238 -1.19 3.63 6.00
C CYS A 238 -1.43 3.35 4.51
N SER A 239 -1.26 4.34 3.64
CA SER A 239 -1.45 4.20 2.19
C SER A 239 -0.14 4.28 1.39
N PRO A 240 0.05 3.46 0.34
CA PRO A 240 1.13 3.64 -0.64
C PRO A 240 1.19 5.06 -1.23
N ASP A 241 0.05 5.72 -1.43
CA ASP A 241 0.03 7.09 -1.96
C ASP A 241 0.68 8.09 -1.00
N MET A 242 0.41 7.94 0.30
CA MET A 242 1.01 8.81 1.33
C MET A 242 2.50 8.47 1.53
N VAL A 243 2.88 7.19 1.44
CA VAL A 243 4.29 6.78 1.42
C VAL A 243 5.03 7.46 0.27
N GLU A 244 4.49 7.43 -0.96
CA GLU A 244 5.12 8.08 -2.12
C GLU A 244 5.33 9.57 -1.90
N GLN A 245 4.29 10.28 -1.48
CA GLN A 245 4.37 11.73 -1.22
C GLN A 245 5.46 12.06 -0.19
N GLU A 246 5.52 11.29 0.88
CA GLU A 246 6.53 11.49 1.91
C GLU A 246 7.93 11.14 1.44
N LEU A 247 8.14 10.04 0.72
CA LEU A 247 9.44 9.72 0.14
C LEU A 247 9.93 10.82 -0.80
N ILE A 248 9.05 11.36 -1.65
CA ILE A 248 9.36 12.51 -2.51
C ILE A 248 9.83 13.70 -1.67
N ARG A 249 9.09 14.05 -0.61
CA ARG A 249 9.45 15.14 0.30
C ARG A 249 10.80 14.90 0.96
N ARG A 250 11.08 13.68 1.45
CA ARG A 250 12.36 13.34 2.09
C ARG A 250 13.54 13.44 1.12
N VAL A 251 13.35 13.10 -0.14
CA VAL A 251 14.38 13.32 -1.17
C VAL A 251 14.59 14.81 -1.43
N PHE A 252 13.53 15.62 -1.53
CA PHE A 252 13.67 17.08 -1.68
C PHE A 252 14.37 17.74 -0.48
N GLU A 253 14.15 17.23 0.72
CA GLU A 253 14.82 17.70 1.95
C GLU A 253 16.28 17.24 2.07
N GLY A 254 16.77 16.40 1.14
CA GLY A 254 18.11 15.83 1.21
C GLY A 254 18.28 14.78 2.30
N ARG A 255 17.19 14.23 2.84
CA ARG A 255 17.20 13.14 3.84
C ARG A 255 17.20 11.74 3.21
N ALA A 256 16.96 11.66 1.91
CA ALA A 256 17.03 10.45 1.12
C ALA A 256 17.51 10.79 -0.30
N GLU A 257 17.91 9.76 -1.05
CA GLU A 257 18.32 9.88 -2.45
C GLU A 257 17.27 9.27 -3.39
N TYR A 258 17.09 9.85 -4.57
CA TYR A 258 16.21 9.28 -5.59
C TYR A 258 16.82 8.00 -6.17
N ALA A 259 16.08 6.89 -6.12
CA ALA A 259 16.61 5.55 -6.41
C ALA A 259 15.87 4.78 -7.52
N LEU A 260 14.81 5.35 -8.12
CA LEU A 260 13.95 4.61 -9.05
C LEU A 260 14.68 4.19 -10.33
N ASP A 261 15.47 5.09 -10.92
CA ASP A 261 16.24 4.80 -12.13
C ASP A 261 17.33 3.75 -11.87
N TRP A 262 18.00 3.84 -10.71
CA TRP A 262 18.96 2.84 -10.26
C TRP A 262 18.30 1.47 -10.13
N TYR A 263 17.14 1.40 -9.47
CA TYR A 263 16.39 0.16 -9.28
C TYR A 263 16.04 -0.50 -10.62
N PHE A 264 15.53 0.27 -11.59
CA PHE A 264 15.23 -0.28 -12.91
C PHE A 264 16.47 -0.72 -13.70
N ALA A 265 17.61 -0.05 -13.52
CA ALA A 265 18.87 -0.46 -14.14
C ALA A 265 19.38 -1.79 -13.56
N GLU A 266 19.34 -1.94 -12.23
CA GLU A 266 19.74 -3.16 -11.54
C GLU A 266 18.86 -4.35 -11.95
N MET A 267 17.53 -4.15 -11.99
CA MET A 267 16.58 -5.22 -12.32
C MET A 267 16.67 -5.69 -13.79
N LYS A 268 16.96 -4.79 -14.73
CA LYS A 268 17.24 -5.17 -16.13
C LYS A 268 18.48 -6.06 -16.22
N CYS A 269 19.53 -5.72 -15.47
CA CYS A 269 20.79 -6.47 -15.46
C CYS A 269 20.62 -7.90 -14.91
N CYS A 270 19.62 -8.13 -14.06
CA CYS A 270 19.30 -9.47 -13.54
C CYS A 270 18.47 -10.33 -14.50
N LEU A 271 17.67 -9.73 -15.39
CA LEU A 271 16.90 -10.45 -16.40
C LEU A 271 17.78 -10.95 -17.55
N ASP A 272 18.83 -10.22 -17.90
CA ASP A 272 19.78 -10.60 -18.97
C ASP A 272 20.82 -11.64 -18.53
N ARG A 273 20.83 -12.05 -17.24
CA ARG A 273 21.75 -13.07 -16.68
C ARG A 273 21.12 -14.45 -16.46
N LYS A 274 19.87 -14.65 -16.88
CA LYS A 274 19.19 -15.96 -16.88
C LYS A 274 19.08 -16.50 -18.29
#